data_AF-A0AAW2SAT0-F1
#
_entry.id   AF-A0AAW2SAT0-F1
#
_cell.length_a   1.000
_cell.length_b   1.000
_cell.length_c   1.000
_cell.angle_alpha   90.00
_cell.angle_beta   90.00
_cell.angle_gamma   90.00
#
_symmetry.space_group_name_H-M   'P 1'
#
loop_
_entity.id
_entity.type
_entity.pdbx_description
1 polymer ?
#
loop_
_entity_poly.entity_id
_entity_poly.type
_entity_poly.pdbx_seq_one_letter_code
_entity_poly.pdbx_strand_id
1 'polypeptide(L)'
;MAAGSTKKNLTIVEVMEELKNIVDIGFPILIMGIFSYLKNMISVACIGRLGSLELAGGALAIGFTNITGYINYAHDEKTSLSKSLVPSSNKLGSTTTLWEEWGMLLRLAIPSCLGVCLEWWWYELMTLLAGYLYKPHVALATSAIVIQTTSLMYTLPSALSASISTRVGNELGASRPQKARLATAVVIALAFSTSIFGFLLTTLGRGAWGRVFTNDNEVLELTMAVLPIIGLCELANCPQTTCCGVLRGSARPSTGAGINFCSFYLMGTPVAVALAFYWELGFVGLCYGLLAAQIY
;
A
#
# COMPACT_ATOMS: atom_id res chain seq x y z
N MET A 1 -35.76 29.78 -3.18
CA MET A 1 -34.28 29.67 -3.20
C MET A 1 -33.68 28.96 -1.96
N ALA A 2 -34.46 28.61 -0.91
CA ALA A 2 -33.93 28.02 0.34
C ALA A 2 -33.69 26.50 0.32
N ALA A 3 -34.43 25.71 -0.48
CA ALA A 3 -34.34 24.24 -0.49
C ALA A 3 -32.99 23.69 -1.04
N GLY A 4 -32.30 24.47 -1.88
CA GLY A 4 -30.98 24.10 -2.40
C GLY A 4 -29.84 24.28 -1.39
N SER A 5 -29.99 25.18 -0.42
CA SER A 5 -28.99 25.44 0.62
C SER A 5 -29.07 24.40 1.73
N THR A 6 -30.28 24.02 2.16
CA THR A 6 -30.48 23.02 3.23
C THR A 6 -30.05 21.62 2.80
N LYS A 7 -30.33 21.20 1.56
CA LYS A 7 -29.85 19.92 1.02
C LYS A 7 -28.32 19.90 0.91
N LYS A 8 -27.71 21.00 0.45
CA LYS A 8 -26.25 21.13 0.33
C LYS A 8 -25.56 21.11 1.70
N ASN A 9 -26.16 21.76 2.70
CA ASN A 9 -25.67 21.71 4.08
C ASN A 9 -25.80 20.31 4.70
N LEU A 10 -26.91 19.60 4.43
CA LEU A 10 -27.09 18.23 4.90
C LEU A 10 -26.06 17.27 4.27
N THR A 11 -25.81 17.40 2.96
CA THR A 11 -24.78 16.61 2.27
C THR A 11 -23.37 16.94 2.75
N ILE A 12 -23.06 18.20 3.06
CA ILE A 12 -21.76 18.58 3.64
C ILE A 12 -21.60 17.99 5.04
N VAL A 13 -22.65 18.04 5.86
CA VAL A 13 -22.62 17.44 7.21
C VAL A 13 -22.41 15.93 7.14
N GLU A 14 -23.12 15.23 6.25
CA GLU A 14 -22.92 13.78 6.01
C GLU A 14 -21.50 13.46 5.53
N VAL A 15 -20.94 14.27 4.62
CA VAL A 15 -19.56 14.10 4.14
C VAL A 15 -18.55 14.35 5.27
N MET A 16 -18.77 15.36 6.11
CA MET A 16 -17.89 15.67 7.24
C MET A 16 -17.95 14.57 8.32
N GLU A 17 -19.13 14.00 8.55
CA GLU A 17 -19.31 12.89 9.48
C GLU A 17 -18.62 11.62 8.98
N GLU A 18 -18.77 11.29 7.70
CA GLU A 18 -18.03 10.15 7.11
C GLU A 18 -16.52 10.39 7.12
N LEU A 19 -16.06 11.59 6.77
CA LEU A 19 -14.65 11.95 6.83
C LEU A 19 -14.08 11.74 8.24
N LYS A 20 -14.82 12.20 9.27
CA LYS A 20 -14.43 11.99 10.66
C LYS A 20 -14.32 10.51 11.00
N ASN A 21 -15.30 9.70 10.62
CA ASN A 21 -15.30 8.26 10.88
C ASN A 21 -14.12 7.54 10.19
N ILE A 22 -13.79 7.93 8.95
CA ILE A 22 -12.63 7.40 8.22
C ILE A 22 -11.32 7.78 8.91
N VAL A 23 -11.20 9.04 9.33
CA VAL A 23 -10.01 9.56 10.01
C VAL A 23 -9.86 8.90 11.38
N ASP A 24 -10.91 8.76 12.17
CA ASP A 24 -10.85 8.15 13.51
C ASP A 24 -10.37 6.69 13.45
N ILE A 25 -10.74 5.94 12.40
CA ILE A 25 -10.25 4.57 12.18
C ILE A 25 -8.82 4.57 11.62
N GLY A 26 -8.52 5.48 10.68
CA GLY A 26 -7.24 5.50 9.96
C GLY A 26 -6.09 6.11 10.75
N PHE A 27 -6.36 7.06 11.64
CA PHE A 27 -5.38 7.79 12.42
C PHE A 27 -4.50 6.90 13.32
N PRO A 28 -5.04 5.97 14.12
CA PRO A 28 -4.20 5.06 14.92
C PRO A 28 -3.37 4.11 14.03
N ILE A 29 -3.91 3.66 12.89
CA ILE A 29 -3.19 2.81 11.92
C ILE A 29 -2.05 3.59 11.27
N LEU A 30 -2.30 4.85 10.91
CA LEU A 30 -1.31 5.74 10.33
C LEU A 30 -0.19 6.08 11.33
N ILE A 31 -0.54 6.37 12.59
CA ILE A 31 0.46 6.58 13.65
C ILE A 31 1.29 5.31 13.86
N MET A 32 0.65 4.15 14.02
CA MET A 32 1.37 2.88 14.16
C MET A 32 2.26 2.59 12.94
N GLY A 33 1.78 2.85 11.73
CA GLY A 33 2.53 2.75 10.48
C GLY A 33 3.74 3.67 10.46
N ILE A 34 3.55 4.97 10.71
CA ILE A 34 4.63 5.97 10.76
C ILE A 34 5.65 5.63 11.82
N PHE A 35 5.24 5.24 13.04
CA PHE A 35 6.18 4.84 14.10
C PHE A 35 6.92 3.55 13.76
N SER A 36 6.24 2.56 13.17
CA SER A 36 6.86 1.31 12.71
C SER A 36 7.87 1.57 11.58
N TYR A 37 7.52 2.45 10.63
CA TYR A 37 8.40 2.85 9.53
C TYR A 37 9.56 3.72 10.00
N LEU A 38 9.34 4.70 10.88
CA LEU A 38 10.42 5.51 11.47
C LEU A 38 11.38 4.64 12.27
N LYS A 39 10.87 3.66 13.03
CA LYS A 39 11.71 2.67 13.73
C LYS A 39 12.56 1.85 12.74
N ASN A 40 11.97 1.32 11.67
CA ASN A 40 12.71 0.58 10.64
C ASN A 40 13.72 1.47 9.91
N MET A 41 13.35 2.71 9.57
CA MET A 41 14.19 3.67 8.86
C MET A 41 15.40 4.11 9.70
N ILE A 42 15.22 4.38 11.00
CA ILE A 42 16.32 4.71 11.93
C ILE A 42 17.25 3.51 12.11
N SER A 43 16.69 2.29 12.21
CA SER A 43 17.48 1.07 12.34
C SER A 43 18.33 0.79 11.08
N VAL A 44 17.74 0.89 9.89
CA VAL A 44 18.44 0.75 8.60
C VAL A 44 19.45 1.87 8.38
N ALA A 45 19.16 3.11 8.78
CA ALA A 45 20.09 4.24 8.68
C ALA A 45 21.30 4.10 9.61
N CYS A 46 21.13 3.53 10.81
CA CYS A 46 22.24 3.21 11.71
C CYS A 46 23.09 2.05 11.17
N ILE A 47 22.46 0.97 10.69
CA ILE A 47 23.14 -0.22 10.15
C ILE A 47 23.89 0.11 8.84
N GLY A 48 23.33 0.99 8.00
CA GLY A 48 23.98 1.44 6.76
C GLY A 48 25.27 2.22 6.97
N ARG A 49 25.52 2.74 8.18
CA ARG A 49 26.79 3.38 8.56
C ARG A 49 27.86 2.39 9.07
N LEU A 50 27.51 1.14 9.34
CA LEU A 50 28.41 0.10 9.85
C LEU A 50 29.01 -0.77 8.72
N GLY A 51 28.26 -1.03 7.64
CA GLY A 51 28.77 -1.74 6.47
C GLY A 51 27.69 -2.35 5.59
N SER A 52 28.02 -2.64 4.32
CA SER A 52 27.06 -3.13 3.31
C SER A 52 26.54 -4.56 3.57
N LEU A 53 27.35 -5.40 4.23
CA LEU A 53 26.99 -6.79 4.56
C LEU A 53 26.01 -6.88 5.75
N GLU A 54 26.13 -5.97 6.71
CA GLU A 54 25.26 -5.89 7.89
C GLU A 54 23.90 -5.27 7.55
N LEU A 55 23.88 -4.35 6.57
CA LEU A 55 22.67 -3.77 5.99
C LEU A 55 21.79 -4.83 5.29
N ALA A 56 22.42 -5.73 4.54
CA ALA A 56 21.72 -6.86 3.90
C ALA A 56 21.14 -7.84 4.94
N GLY A 57 21.89 -8.11 6.02
CA GLY A 57 21.42 -8.95 7.14
C GLY A 57 20.27 -8.30 7.93
N GLY A 58 20.34 -6.98 8.17
CA GLY A 58 19.29 -6.22 8.84
C GLY A 58 17.98 -6.16 8.06
N ALA A 59 18.05 -5.98 6.73
CA ALA A 59 16.88 -6.02 5.86
C ALA A 59 16.19 -7.39 5.86
N LEU A 60 16.98 -8.48 5.85
CA LEU A 60 16.47 -9.86 5.94
C LEU A 60 15.78 -10.13 7.29
N ALA A 61 16.35 -9.65 8.40
CA ALA A 61 15.79 -9.81 9.75
C ALA A 61 14.49 -9.01 9.96
N ILE A 62 14.38 -7.81 9.37
CA ILE A 62 13.16 -7.00 9.38
C ILE A 62 12.06 -7.70 8.57
N GLY A 63 12.40 -8.29 7.42
CA GLY A 63 11.46 -9.12 6.63
C GLY A 63 10.90 -10.31 7.42
N PHE A 64 11.76 -11.02 8.16
CA PHE A 64 11.36 -12.14 9.02
C PHE A 64 10.53 -11.71 10.22
N THR A 65 10.83 -10.55 10.82
CA THR A 65 10.12 -10.02 11.99
C THR A 65 8.73 -9.51 11.63
N ASN A 66 8.54 -8.92 10.44
CA ASN A 66 7.20 -8.54 9.96
C ASN A 66 6.32 -9.77 9.76
N ILE A 67 6.85 -10.84 9.15
CA ILE A 67 6.10 -12.09 8.94
C ILE A 67 5.75 -12.75 10.29
N THR A 68 6.69 -12.79 11.24
CA THR A 68 6.49 -13.43 12.56
C THR A 68 5.64 -12.59 13.51
N GLY A 69 5.74 -11.26 13.44
CA GLY A 69 4.97 -10.32 14.27
C GLY A 69 3.47 -10.35 13.96
N TYR A 70 3.09 -10.43 12.69
CA TYR A 70 1.68 -10.64 12.29
C TYR A 70 1.13 -11.99 12.76
N ILE A 71 1.97 -13.03 12.82
CA ILE A 71 1.57 -14.36 13.31
C ILE A 71 1.35 -14.35 14.83
N ASN A 72 2.21 -13.66 15.60
CA ASN A 72 2.05 -13.54 17.05
C ASN A 72 0.88 -12.63 17.45
N TYR A 73 0.62 -11.56 16.71
CA TYR A 73 -0.56 -10.71 16.93
C TYR A 73 -1.86 -11.48 16.65
N ALA A 74 -1.88 -12.29 15.58
CA ALA A 74 -3.00 -13.19 15.27
C ALA A 74 -3.15 -14.32 16.32
N HIS A 75 -2.07 -14.72 17.00
CA HIS A 75 -2.12 -15.70 18.08
C HIS A 75 -2.66 -15.09 19.40
N ASP A 76 -2.33 -13.83 19.69
CA ASP A 76 -2.83 -13.10 20.87
C ASP A 76 -4.32 -12.73 20.72
N GLU A 77 -4.74 -12.34 19.52
CA GLU A 77 -6.16 -12.12 19.18
C GLU A 77 -6.98 -13.41 19.29
N LYS A 78 -6.45 -14.56 18.84
CA LYS A 78 -7.06 -15.90 19.07
C LYS A 78 -7.17 -16.26 20.55
N THR A 79 -6.21 -15.84 21.38
CA THR A 79 -6.20 -16.13 22.81
C THR A 79 -7.19 -15.24 23.58
N SER A 80 -7.46 -14.02 23.10
CA SER A 80 -8.49 -13.14 23.65
C SER A 80 -9.91 -13.49 23.19
N LEU A 81 -10.11 -13.87 21.93
CA LEU A 81 -11.41 -14.32 21.40
C LEU A 81 -11.86 -15.66 22.00
N SER A 82 -10.93 -16.60 22.23
CA SER A 82 -11.24 -17.89 22.88
C SER A 82 -11.68 -17.73 24.35
N LYS A 83 -11.25 -16.68 25.04
CA LYS A 83 -11.70 -16.36 26.42
C LYS A 83 -13.04 -15.63 26.46
N SER A 84 -13.40 -14.91 25.40
CA SER A 84 -14.67 -14.14 25.33
C SER A 84 -15.85 -14.97 24.79
N LEU A 85 -15.58 -16.00 23.98
CA LEU A 85 -16.59 -16.83 23.32
C LEU A 85 -17.10 -18.04 24.13
N VAL A 86 -16.70 -18.18 25.41
CA VAL A 86 -17.29 -19.20 26.30
C VAL A 86 -18.13 -18.57 27.41
N PRO A 87 -19.37 -18.13 27.12
CA PRO A 87 -20.47 -18.26 28.05
C PRO A 87 -21.20 -19.59 27.78
N SER A 88 -21.30 -20.38 28.85
CA SER A 88 -22.16 -21.55 29.09
C SER A 88 -23.13 -21.97 27.97
N SER A 89 -22.91 -23.18 27.47
CA SER A 89 -23.88 -24.17 27.00
C SER A 89 -25.35 -23.71 26.88
N ASN A 90 -25.89 -23.68 25.66
CA ASN A 90 -27.06 -24.48 25.24
C ASN A 90 -27.56 -24.11 23.83
N LYS A 91 -27.09 -24.84 22.82
CA LYS A 91 -27.88 -25.53 21.77
C LYS A 91 -26.95 -25.91 20.62
N LEU A 92 -26.58 -27.18 20.62
CA LEU A 92 -25.80 -27.85 19.59
C LEU A 92 -26.62 -27.92 18.30
N GLY A 93 -26.19 -27.16 17.30
CA GLY A 93 -26.59 -27.28 15.91
C GLY A 93 -25.35 -27.31 15.02
N SER A 94 -24.86 -28.52 14.76
CA SER A 94 -24.02 -28.93 13.62
C SER A 94 -22.54 -28.47 13.55
N THR A 95 -21.63 -29.41 13.81
CA THR A 95 -20.18 -29.36 13.53
C THR A 95 -19.82 -29.37 12.03
N THR A 96 -20.79 -29.20 11.12
CA THR A 96 -20.55 -29.14 9.66
C THR A 96 -20.12 -27.75 9.17
N THR A 97 -20.06 -26.73 10.02
CA THR A 97 -19.93 -25.32 9.60
C THR A 97 -18.53 -24.72 9.68
N LEU A 98 -17.62 -25.24 10.53
CA LEU A 98 -16.29 -24.63 10.73
C LEU A 98 -15.41 -24.71 9.47
N TRP A 99 -15.31 -25.88 8.83
CA TRP A 99 -14.46 -26.04 7.64
C TRP A 99 -14.97 -25.25 6.44
N GLU A 100 -16.29 -25.07 6.33
CA GLU A 100 -16.90 -24.23 5.29
C GLU A 100 -16.63 -22.74 5.54
N GLU A 101 -16.70 -22.30 6.80
CA GLU A 101 -16.32 -20.94 7.21
C GLU A 101 -14.83 -20.66 6.96
N TRP A 102 -13.94 -21.58 7.33
CA TRP A 102 -12.50 -21.48 7.03
C TRP A 102 -12.23 -21.47 5.52
N GLY A 103 -12.95 -22.29 4.74
CA GLY A 103 -12.85 -22.31 3.28
C GLY A 103 -13.28 -20.98 2.66
N MET A 104 -14.34 -20.36 3.16
CA MET A 104 -14.80 -19.03 2.73
C MET A 104 -13.79 -17.93 3.08
N LEU A 105 -13.24 -17.95 4.30
CA LEU A 105 -12.22 -17.00 4.73
C LEU A 105 -10.94 -17.12 3.89
N LEU A 106 -10.47 -18.35 3.64
CA LEU A 106 -9.29 -18.59 2.80
C LEU A 106 -9.51 -18.12 1.35
N ARG A 107 -10.71 -18.34 0.79
CA ARG A 107 -11.07 -17.89 -0.56
C ARG A 107 -11.05 -16.36 -0.70
N LEU A 108 -11.21 -15.61 0.39
CA LEU A 108 -11.10 -14.14 0.42
C LEU A 108 -9.68 -13.67 0.79
N ALA A 109 -9.02 -14.36 1.71
CA ALA A 109 -7.69 -14.00 2.20
C ALA A 109 -6.60 -14.27 1.16
N ILE A 110 -6.63 -15.41 0.47
CA ILE A 110 -5.60 -15.78 -0.52
C ILE A 110 -5.49 -14.74 -1.64
N PRO A 111 -6.59 -14.33 -2.33
CA PRO A 111 -6.48 -13.31 -3.37
C PRO A 111 -6.04 -11.95 -2.82
N SER A 112 -6.44 -11.60 -1.59
CA SER A 112 -6.02 -10.35 -0.95
C SER A 112 -4.51 -10.33 -0.68
N CYS A 113 -3.96 -11.45 -0.19
CA CYS A 113 -2.53 -11.62 0.05
C CYS A 113 -1.76 -11.60 -1.26
N LEU A 114 -2.21 -12.37 -2.26
CA LEU A 114 -1.58 -12.39 -3.59
C LEU A 114 -1.58 -11.01 -4.25
N GLY A 115 -2.67 -10.26 -4.17
CA GLY A 115 -2.74 -8.91 -4.74
C GLY A 115 -1.69 -7.97 -4.18
N VAL A 116 -1.47 -8.01 -2.85
CA VAL A 116 -0.41 -7.22 -2.20
C VAL A 116 0.97 -7.78 -2.53
N CYS A 117 1.19 -9.09 -2.43
CA CYS A 117 2.48 -9.70 -2.75
C CYS A 117 2.92 -9.41 -4.18
N LEU A 118 2.00 -9.42 -5.15
CA LEU A 118 2.28 -9.11 -6.54
C LEU A 118 2.79 -7.68 -6.73
N GLU A 119 2.22 -6.70 -6.01
CA GLU A 119 2.70 -5.31 -6.01
C GLU A 119 4.12 -5.22 -5.44
N TRP A 120 4.37 -5.83 -4.28
CA TRP A 120 5.69 -5.79 -3.63
C TRP A 120 6.77 -6.52 -4.44
N TRP A 121 6.46 -7.71 -4.98
CA TRP A 121 7.37 -8.47 -5.82
C TRP A 121 7.71 -7.76 -7.11
N TRP A 122 6.83 -6.89 -7.61
CA TRP A 122 7.15 -6.07 -8.76
C TRP A 122 8.30 -5.09 -8.45
N TYR A 123 8.34 -4.47 -7.26
CA TYR A 123 9.45 -3.59 -6.85
C TYR A 123 10.78 -4.36 -6.67
N GLU A 124 10.70 -5.60 -6.17
CA GLU A 124 11.86 -6.49 -6.09
C GLU A 124 12.36 -6.87 -7.49
N LEU A 125 11.45 -7.21 -8.41
CA LEU A 125 11.78 -7.48 -9.81
C LEU A 125 12.45 -6.26 -10.46
N MET A 126 11.92 -5.05 -10.22
CA MET A 126 12.52 -3.81 -10.70
C MET A 126 13.96 -3.62 -10.17
N THR A 127 14.20 -3.93 -8.90
CA THR A 127 15.55 -3.85 -8.29
C THR A 127 16.49 -4.90 -8.88
N LEU A 128 16.01 -6.13 -9.10
CA LEU A 128 16.78 -7.17 -9.78
C LEU A 128 17.16 -6.74 -11.20
N LEU A 129 16.21 -6.21 -11.98
CA LEU A 129 16.46 -5.70 -13.32
C LEU A 129 17.44 -4.51 -13.32
N ALA A 130 17.36 -3.63 -12.31
CA ALA A 130 18.32 -2.54 -12.14
C ALA A 130 19.76 -3.05 -11.96
N GLY A 131 19.94 -4.21 -11.34
CA GLY A 131 21.24 -4.88 -11.19
C GLY A 131 21.85 -5.41 -12.49
N TYR A 132 21.06 -5.56 -13.56
CA TYR A 132 21.53 -5.98 -14.88
C TYR A 132 21.82 -4.81 -15.83
N LEU A 133 21.64 -3.56 -15.39
CA LEU A 133 21.95 -2.37 -16.19
C LEU A 133 23.47 -2.11 -16.27
N TYR A 134 23.89 -1.34 -17.28
CA TYR A 134 25.30 -1.01 -17.54
C TYR A 134 26.05 -0.39 -16.34
N LYS A 135 25.35 0.42 -15.52
CA LYS A 135 25.85 0.98 -14.25
C LYS A 135 25.03 0.44 -13.06
N PRO A 136 25.27 -0.81 -12.61
CA PRO A 136 24.41 -1.47 -11.63
C PRO A 136 24.51 -0.81 -10.25
N HIS A 137 25.68 -0.31 -9.86
CA HIS A 137 25.87 0.37 -8.56
C HIS A 137 25.00 1.62 -8.42
N VAL A 138 24.89 2.44 -9.46
CA VAL A 138 24.08 3.68 -9.45
C VAL A 138 22.59 3.33 -9.48
N ALA A 139 22.19 2.40 -10.35
CA ALA A 139 20.80 1.99 -10.50
C ALA A 139 20.24 1.31 -9.24
N LEU A 140 21.03 0.42 -8.60
CA LEU A 140 20.64 -0.23 -7.35
C LEU A 140 20.57 0.76 -6.17
N ALA A 141 21.49 1.71 -6.09
CA ALA A 141 21.44 2.76 -5.06
C ALA A 141 20.19 3.63 -5.23
N THR A 142 19.88 4.04 -6.47
CA THR A 142 18.66 4.78 -6.76
C THR A 142 17.40 3.93 -6.51
N SER A 143 17.39 2.64 -6.85
CA SER A 143 16.25 1.76 -6.57
C SER A 143 15.96 1.61 -5.08
N ALA A 144 17.00 1.54 -4.24
CA ALA A 144 16.84 1.56 -2.79
C ALA A 144 16.21 2.88 -2.30
N ILE A 145 16.65 4.03 -2.82
CA ILE A 145 16.03 5.33 -2.47
C ILE A 145 14.56 5.36 -2.89
N VAL A 146 14.24 4.87 -4.10
CA VAL A 146 12.87 4.78 -4.61
C VAL A 146 12.00 3.88 -3.72
N ILE A 147 12.47 2.68 -3.36
CA ILE A 147 11.74 1.76 -2.48
C ILE A 147 11.49 2.39 -1.11
N GLN A 148 12.49 3.04 -0.52
CA GLN A 148 12.33 3.70 0.78
C GLN A 148 11.34 4.87 0.71
N THR A 149 11.39 5.65 -0.36
CA THR A 149 10.49 6.78 -0.60
C THR A 149 9.05 6.29 -0.79
N THR A 150 8.88 5.25 -1.61
CA THR A 150 7.57 4.64 -1.90
C THR A 150 6.98 3.98 -0.67
N SER A 151 7.79 3.29 0.14
CA SER A 151 7.33 2.67 1.39
C SER A 151 6.84 3.71 2.40
N LEU A 152 7.52 4.85 2.51
CA LEU A 152 7.08 5.96 3.34
C LEU A 152 5.72 6.50 2.86
N MET A 153 5.58 6.73 1.56
CA MET A 153 4.33 7.20 0.96
C MET A 153 3.18 6.19 1.11
N TYR A 154 3.48 4.88 1.04
CA TYR A 154 2.49 3.80 1.11
C TYR A 154 1.76 3.70 2.47
N THR A 155 2.31 4.31 3.52
CA THR A 155 1.70 4.33 4.86
C THR A 155 0.30 4.96 4.84
N LEU A 156 0.13 6.08 4.13
CA LEU A 156 -1.15 6.77 3.99
C LEU A 156 -2.22 5.92 3.27
N PRO A 157 -1.98 5.42 2.03
CA PRO A 157 -2.94 4.57 1.34
C PRO A 157 -3.26 3.28 2.10
N SER A 158 -2.28 2.67 2.77
CA SER A 158 -2.53 1.45 3.54
C SER A 158 -3.53 1.68 4.68
N ALA A 159 -3.41 2.83 5.39
CA ALA A 159 -4.34 3.23 6.43
C ALA A 159 -5.75 3.51 5.86
N LEU A 160 -5.84 4.26 4.76
CA LEU A 160 -7.12 4.54 4.09
C LEU A 160 -7.80 3.26 3.59
N SER A 161 -7.02 2.33 3.03
CA SER A 161 -7.49 1.04 2.53
C SER A 161 -8.05 0.14 3.65
N ALA A 162 -7.41 0.12 4.82
CA ALA A 162 -7.90 -0.60 5.99
C ALA A 162 -9.20 0.04 6.53
N SER A 163 -9.24 1.37 6.67
CA SER A 163 -10.42 2.10 7.13
C SER A 163 -11.64 1.88 6.24
N ILE A 164 -11.47 1.98 4.92
CA ILE A 164 -12.59 1.81 3.99
C ILE A 164 -13.04 0.35 3.89
N SER A 165 -12.12 -0.62 3.98
CA SER A 165 -12.48 -2.04 4.00
C SER A 165 -13.39 -2.36 5.17
N THR A 166 -13.05 -1.88 6.38
CA THR A 166 -13.89 -2.05 7.57
C THR A 166 -15.22 -1.32 7.45
N ARG A 167 -15.22 -0.06 6.97
CA ARG A 167 -16.46 0.71 6.83
C ARG A 167 -17.43 0.14 5.81
N VAL A 168 -16.94 -0.22 4.64
CA VAL A 168 -17.76 -0.83 3.58
C VAL A 168 -18.27 -2.20 4.03
N GLY A 169 -17.43 -3.02 4.68
CA GLY A 169 -17.87 -4.29 5.24
C GLY A 169 -19.01 -4.13 6.26
N ASN A 170 -18.87 -3.18 7.19
CA ASN A 170 -19.88 -2.93 8.22
C ASN A 170 -21.20 -2.37 7.64
N GLU A 171 -21.13 -1.40 6.72
CA GLU A 171 -22.32 -0.79 6.13
C GLU A 171 -23.05 -1.75 5.17
N LEU A 172 -22.33 -2.58 4.42
CA LEU A 172 -22.93 -3.64 3.60
C LEU A 172 -23.55 -4.75 4.47
N GLY A 173 -22.88 -5.16 5.55
CA GLY A 173 -23.43 -6.09 6.54
C GLY A 173 -24.69 -5.57 7.23
N ALA A 174 -24.77 -4.25 7.47
CA ALA A 174 -25.95 -3.57 8.02
C ALA A 174 -27.05 -3.30 6.98
N SER A 175 -26.94 -3.81 5.75
CA SER A 175 -27.88 -3.58 4.63
C SER A 175 -28.08 -2.09 4.27
N ARG A 176 -27.01 -1.28 4.35
CA ARG A 176 -27.01 0.17 4.06
C ARG A 176 -26.10 0.51 2.86
N PRO A 177 -26.46 0.11 1.63
CA PRO A 177 -25.60 0.29 0.46
C PRO A 177 -25.37 1.76 0.07
N GLN A 178 -26.30 2.68 0.38
CA GLN A 178 -26.09 4.11 0.10
C GLN A 178 -24.94 4.68 0.95
N LYS A 179 -24.84 4.29 2.23
CA LYS A 179 -23.76 4.74 3.12
C LYS A 179 -22.41 4.16 2.74
N ALA A 180 -22.37 2.88 2.35
CA ALA A 180 -21.16 2.27 1.80
C ALA A 180 -20.64 2.99 0.55
N ARG A 181 -21.54 3.43 -0.33
CA ARG A 181 -21.18 4.21 -1.53
C ARG A 181 -20.68 5.61 -1.18
N LEU A 182 -21.28 6.27 -0.20
CA LEU A 182 -20.82 7.57 0.29
C LEU A 182 -19.42 7.46 0.92
N ALA A 183 -19.21 6.49 1.83
CA ALA A 183 -17.91 6.24 2.44
C ALA A 183 -16.83 5.98 1.37
N THR A 184 -17.15 5.18 0.35
CA THR A 184 -16.24 4.92 -0.77
C THR A 184 -15.88 6.20 -1.52
N ALA A 185 -16.87 7.04 -1.85
CA ALA A 185 -16.61 8.31 -2.55
C ALA A 185 -15.74 9.27 -1.74
N VAL A 186 -15.97 9.37 -0.42
CA VAL A 186 -15.18 10.23 0.48
C VAL A 186 -13.74 9.75 0.56
N VAL A 187 -13.49 8.45 0.74
CA VAL A 187 -12.11 7.93 0.83
C VAL A 187 -11.38 8.06 -0.51
N ILE A 188 -12.05 7.84 -1.64
CA ILE A 188 -11.41 8.03 -2.95
C ILE A 188 -11.00 9.50 -3.15
N ALA A 189 -11.86 10.47 -2.79
CA ALA A 189 -11.52 11.88 -2.85
C ALA A 189 -10.34 12.24 -1.92
N LEU A 190 -10.30 11.65 -0.72
CA LEU A 190 -9.18 11.81 0.21
C LEU A 190 -7.89 11.18 -0.35
N ALA A 191 -7.97 9.99 -0.93
CA ALA A 191 -6.84 9.29 -1.56
C ALA A 191 -6.23 10.14 -2.68
N PHE A 192 -7.04 10.68 -3.60
CA PHE A 192 -6.57 11.62 -4.63
C PHE A 192 -5.90 12.85 -4.02
N SER A 193 -6.48 13.43 -2.97
CA SER A 193 -5.91 14.60 -2.29
C SER A 193 -4.54 14.29 -1.68
N THR A 194 -4.40 13.13 -1.02
CA THR A 194 -3.12 12.67 -0.45
C THR A 194 -2.09 12.32 -1.51
N SER A 195 -2.52 11.75 -2.65
CA SER A 195 -1.69 11.46 -3.81
C SER A 195 -1.10 12.72 -4.43
N ILE A 196 -1.91 13.77 -4.61
CA ILE A 196 -1.43 15.07 -5.12
C ILE A 196 -0.39 15.64 -4.17
N PHE A 197 -0.62 15.56 -2.86
CA PHE A 197 0.36 16.01 -1.87
C PHE A 197 1.68 15.21 -1.95
N GLY A 198 1.62 13.89 -2.04
CA GLY A 198 2.80 13.03 -2.23
C GLY A 198 3.57 13.33 -3.52
N PHE A 199 2.85 13.54 -4.63
CA PHE A 199 3.44 13.95 -5.90
C PHE A 199 4.18 15.31 -5.81
N LEU A 200 3.57 16.30 -5.14
CA LEU A 200 4.21 17.60 -4.92
C LEU A 200 5.46 17.47 -4.05
N LEU A 201 5.40 16.69 -2.95
CA LEU A 201 6.55 16.47 -2.08
C LEU A 201 7.72 15.79 -2.80
N THR A 202 7.44 14.75 -3.58
CA THR A 202 8.48 14.04 -4.34
C THR A 202 9.06 14.89 -5.47
N THR A 203 8.24 15.72 -6.12
CA THR A 203 8.70 16.57 -7.24
C THR A 203 9.48 17.79 -6.76
N LEU A 204 8.98 18.51 -5.75
CA LEU A 204 9.62 19.71 -5.21
C LEU A 204 10.77 19.37 -4.25
N GLY A 205 10.63 18.29 -3.50
CA GLY A 205 11.61 17.84 -2.51
C GLY A 205 12.73 16.98 -3.06
N ARG A 206 12.73 16.64 -4.37
CA ARG A 206 13.65 15.66 -4.98
C ARG A 206 15.13 15.85 -4.66
N GLY A 207 15.61 17.10 -4.65
CA GLY A 207 17.01 17.41 -4.38
C GLY A 207 17.39 17.29 -2.91
N ALA A 208 16.56 17.83 -2.01
CA ALA A 208 16.79 17.74 -0.57
C ALA A 208 16.66 16.29 -0.08
N TRP A 209 15.63 15.58 -0.56
CA TRP A 209 15.38 14.19 -0.21
C TRP A 209 16.48 13.26 -0.72
N GLY A 210 16.91 13.39 -1.97
CA GLY A 210 18.03 12.60 -2.50
C GLY A 210 19.32 12.76 -1.71
N ARG A 211 19.64 14.00 -1.27
CA ARG A 211 20.81 14.29 -0.43
C ARG A 211 20.76 13.68 0.97
N VAL A 212 19.58 13.32 1.47
CA VAL A 212 19.46 12.60 2.76
C VAL A 212 20.06 11.20 2.65
N PHE A 213 19.97 10.56 1.48
CA PHE A 213 20.40 9.18 1.28
C PHE A 213 21.79 9.03 0.68
N THR A 214 22.27 10.00 -0.11
CA THR A 214 23.56 9.88 -0.80
C THR A 214 24.28 11.22 -0.96
N ASN A 215 25.62 11.15 -0.93
CA ASN A 215 26.52 12.24 -1.31
C ASN A 215 27.13 12.03 -2.71
N ASP A 216 26.83 10.91 -3.37
CA ASP A 216 27.28 10.63 -4.73
C ASP A 216 26.46 11.42 -5.74
N ASN A 217 27.14 12.22 -6.57
CA ASN A 217 26.50 13.08 -7.55
C ASN A 217 25.80 12.28 -8.66
N GLU A 218 26.34 11.14 -9.10
CA GLU A 218 25.70 10.32 -10.14
C GLU A 218 24.37 9.72 -9.63
N VAL A 219 24.37 9.19 -8.40
CA VAL A 219 23.15 8.64 -7.78
C VAL A 219 22.14 9.75 -7.50
N LEU A 220 22.59 10.91 -7.03
CA LEU A 220 21.73 12.05 -6.77
C LEU A 220 21.06 12.56 -8.04
N GLU A 221 21.80 12.69 -9.14
CA GLU A 221 21.27 13.14 -10.43
C GLU A 221 20.20 12.18 -10.97
N LEU A 222 20.48 10.87 -10.95
CA LEU A 222 19.51 9.85 -11.37
C LEU A 222 18.26 9.87 -10.47
N THR A 223 18.45 9.98 -9.15
CA THR A 223 17.36 10.09 -8.17
C THR A 223 16.47 11.30 -8.45
N MET A 224 17.08 12.47 -8.73
CA MET A 224 16.35 13.68 -9.07
C MET A 224 15.58 13.57 -10.39
N ALA A 225 15.99 12.71 -11.32
CA ALA A 225 15.27 12.44 -12.55
C ALA A 225 14.08 11.49 -12.33
N VAL A 226 14.22 10.46 -11.50
CA VAL A 226 13.18 9.44 -11.29
C VAL A 226 12.13 9.80 -10.24
N LEU A 227 12.47 10.58 -9.21
CA LEU A 227 11.52 10.90 -8.12
C LEU A 227 10.20 11.52 -8.61
N PRO A 228 10.19 12.45 -9.59
CA PRO A 228 8.92 12.94 -10.17
C PRO A 228 8.12 11.85 -10.89
N ILE A 229 8.78 10.90 -11.56
CA ILE A 229 8.12 9.77 -12.24
C ILE A 229 7.46 8.86 -11.20
N ILE A 230 8.18 8.57 -10.11
CA ILE A 230 7.63 7.80 -8.98
C ILE A 230 6.46 8.54 -8.33
N GLY A 231 6.59 9.86 -8.14
CA GLY A 231 5.48 10.67 -7.65
C GLY A 231 4.23 10.59 -8.54
N LEU A 232 4.38 10.52 -9.86
CA LEU A 232 3.28 10.30 -10.79
C LEU A 232 2.68 8.89 -10.64
N CYS A 233 3.51 7.87 -10.44
CA CYS A 233 3.04 6.51 -10.17
C CYS A 233 2.18 6.47 -8.89
N GLU A 234 2.62 7.18 -7.85
CA GLU A 234 1.91 7.29 -6.58
C GLU A 234 0.57 8.01 -6.68
N LEU A 235 0.40 8.84 -7.73
CA LEU A 235 -0.88 9.49 -7.99
C LEU A 235 -2.00 8.49 -8.32
N ALA A 236 -1.65 7.39 -8.99
CA ALA A 236 -2.56 6.31 -9.33
C ALA A 236 -2.56 5.18 -8.26
N ASN A 237 -1.41 4.95 -7.61
CA ASN A 237 -1.26 3.90 -6.61
C ASN A 237 -2.17 4.10 -5.38
N CYS A 238 -2.31 5.34 -4.88
CA CYS A 238 -3.11 5.59 -3.66
C CYS A 238 -4.62 5.33 -3.89
N PRO A 239 -5.25 5.84 -4.97
CA PRO A 239 -6.61 5.42 -5.33
C PRO A 239 -6.74 3.92 -5.59
N GLN A 240 -5.79 3.29 -6.30
CA GLN A 240 -5.81 1.84 -6.57
C GLN A 240 -5.81 1.02 -5.26
N THR A 241 -4.90 1.33 -4.34
CA THR A 241 -4.77 0.64 -3.04
C THR A 241 -6.03 0.83 -2.19
N THR A 242 -6.63 2.02 -2.25
CA THR A 242 -7.90 2.32 -1.59
C THR A 242 -9.06 1.51 -2.20
N CYS A 243 -9.16 1.45 -3.53
CA CYS A 243 -10.14 0.65 -4.25
C CYS A 243 -10.01 -0.84 -3.95
N CYS A 244 -8.79 -1.36 -3.80
CA CYS A 244 -8.57 -2.72 -3.33
C CYS A 244 -9.12 -2.93 -1.91
N GLY A 245 -9.02 -1.93 -1.04
CA GLY A 245 -9.68 -1.92 0.28
C GLY A 245 -11.20 -2.02 0.19
N VAL A 246 -11.83 -1.26 -0.71
CA VAL A 246 -13.28 -1.31 -0.98
C VAL A 246 -13.70 -2.70 -1.47
N LEU A 247 -12.93 -3.29 -2.40
CA LEU A 247 -13.18 -4.63 -2.93
C LEU A 247 -13.04 -5.71 -1.84
N ARG A 248 -12.04 -5.59 -0.95
CA ARG A 248 -11.91 -6.45 0.24
C ARG A 248 -13.12 -6.32 1.16
N GLY A 249 -13.53 -5.10 1.50
CA GLY A 249 -14.71 -4.83 2.32
C GLY A 249 -16.02 -5.32 1.70
N SER A 250 -16.09 -5.41 0.37
CA SER A 250 -17.25 -5.92 -0.37
C SER A 250 -17.19 -7.43 -0.65
N ALA A 251 -16.24 -8.16 -0.06
CA ALA A 251 -16.00 -9.59 -0.26
C ALA A 251 -15.69 -9.99 -1.73
N ARG A 252 -15.03 -9.10 -2.50
CA ARG A 252 -14.60 -9.34 -3.89
C ARG A 252 -13.10 -9.09 -4.14
N PRO A 253 -12.18 -9.61 -3.31
CA PRO A 253 -10.74 -9.35 -3.46
C PRO A 253 -10.13 -9.97 -4.72
N SER A 254 -10.73 -11.04 -5.27
CA SER A 254 -10.23 -11.72 -6.47
C SER A 254 -10.18 -10.83 -7.70
N THR A 255 -11.12 -9.89 -7.84
CA THR A 255 -11.14 -8.96 -8.97
C THR A 255 -9.95 -8.01 -8.91
N GLY A 256 -9.63 -7.48 -7.72
CA GLY A 256 -8.47 -6.60 -7.54
C GLY A 256 -7.15 -7.31 -7.79
N ALA A 257 -6.99 -8.53 -7.28
CA ALA A 257 -5.79 -9.34 -7.51
C ALA A 257 -5.56 -9.65 -8.99
N GLY A 258 -6.62 -9.96 -9.73
CA GLY A 258 -6.54 -10.20 -11.17
C GLY A 258 -6.13 -8.96 -11.97
N ILE A 259 -6.70 -7.80 -11.64
CA ILE A 259 -6.33 -6.51 -12.26
C ILE A 259 -4.86 -6.20 -11.98
N ASN A 260 -4.43 -6.25 -10.71
CA ASN A 260 -3.03 -6.04 -10.34
C ASN A 260 -2.07 -6.95 -11.12
N PHE A 261 -2.38 -8.24 -11.21
CA PHE A 261 -1.55 -9.18 -11.96
C PHE A 261 -1.40 -8.76 -13.43
N CYS A 262 -2.51 -8.45 -14.10
CA CYS A 262 -2.50 -8.03 -15.50
C CYS A 262 -1.73 -6.71 -15.69
N SER A 263 -2.02 -5.70 -14.88
CA SER A 263 -1.41 -4.37 -15.00
C SER A 263 0.11 -4.42 -14.76
N PHE A 264 0.57 -5.06 -13.68
CA PHE A 264 1.99 -5.08 -13.33
C PHE A 264 2.82 -6.04 -14.19
N TYR A 265 2.33 -7.25 -14.46
CA TYR A 265 3.14 -8.31 -15.08
C TYR A 265 2.91 -8.47 -16.58
N LEU A 266 1.71 -8.22 -17.08
CA LEU A 266 1.42 -8.34 -18.52
C LEU A 266 1.67 -7.03 -19.28
N MET A 267 1.52 -5.87 -18.63
CA MET A 267 1.80 -4.57 -19.25
C MET A 267 3.06 -3.92 -18.68
N GLY A 268 3.15 -3.78 -17.35
CA GLY A 268 4.25 -3.09 -16.68
C GLY A 268 5.62 -3.69 -16.95
N THR A 269 5.80 -4.99 -16.70
CA THR A 269 7.09 -5.67 -16.87
C THR A 269 7.59 -5.66 -18.32
N PRO A 270 6.79 -5.99 -19.35
CA PRO A 270 7.25 -5.91 -20.73
C PRO A 270 7.65 -4.50 -21.16
N VAL A 271 6.88 -3.48 -20.75
CA VAL A 271 7.19 -2.08 -21.04
C VAL A 271 8.47 -1.65 -20.31
N ALA A 272 8.64 -2.05 -19.05
CA ALA A 272 9.86 -1.80 -18.27
C ALA A 272 11.09 -2.38 -18.96
N VAL A 273 11.03 -3.66 -19.36
CA VAL A 273 12.16 -4.35 -20.01
C VAL A 273 12.47 -3.75 -21.38
N ALA A 274 11.45 -3.45 -22.18
CA ALA A 274 11.64 -2.81 -23.49
C ALA A 274 12.28 -1.42 -23.35
N LEU A 275 11.77 -0.56 -22.46
CA LEU A 275 12.33 0.78 -22.26
C LEU A 275 13.73 0.75 -21.66
N ALA A 276 13.97 -0.13 -20.68
CA ALA A 276 15.24 -0.18 -19.98
C ALA A 276 16.39 -0.76 -20.83
N PHE A 277 16.13 -1.85 -21.57
CA PHE A 277 17.16 -2.61 -22.28
C PHE A 277 17.16 -2.40 -23.80
N TYR A 278 16.00 -2.30 -24.45
CA TYR A 278 15.94 -2.13 -25.92
C TYR A 278 16.14 -0.67 -26.34
N TRP A 279 15.56 0.27 -25.59
CA TRP A 279 15.76 1.72 -25.80
C TRP A 279 16.85 2.34 -24.93
N GLU A 280 17.56 1.53 -24.14
CA GLU A 280 18.70 1.95 -23.32
C GLU A 280 18.40 3.14 -22.37
N LEU A 281 17.15 3.34 -21.97
CA LEU A 281 16.75 4.37 -21.00
C LEU A 281 17.19 4.03 -19.56
N GLY A 282 17.77 2.84 -19.37
CA GLY A 282 18.28 2.37 -18.09
C GLY A 282 17.22 2.33 -17.01
N PHE A 283 17.56 2.86 -15.83
CA PHE A 283 16.68 2.84 -14.66
C PHE A 283 15.41 3.68 -14.84
N VAL A 284 15.50 4.76 -15.63
CA VAL A 284 14.34 5.60 -15.98
C VAL A 284 13.31 4.80 -16.78
N GLY A 285 13.77 3.93 -17.68
CA GLY A 285 12.90 3.02 -18.44
C GLY A 285 12.12 2.05 -17.54
N LEU A 286 12.75 1.54 -16.48
CA LEU A 286 12.08 0.71 -15.47
C LEU A 286 10.98 1.49 -14.73
N CYS A 287 11.24 2.76 -14.36
CA CYS A 287 10.23 3.63 -13.74
C CYS A 287 9.05 3.94 -14.67
N TYR A 288 9.29 4.09 -15.98
CA TYR A 288 8.19 4.24 -16.94
C TYR A 288 7.35 2.97 -17.10
N GLY A 289 7.95 1.79 -16.96
CA GLY A 289 7.20 0.54 -16.87
C GLY A 289 6.28 0.48 -15.65
N LEU A 290 6.74 0.98 -14.49
CA LEU A 290 5.86 1.17 -13.32
C LEU A 290 4.70 2.10 -13.65
N LEU A 291 4.99 3.25 -14.25
CA LEU A 291 3.97 4.22 -14.60
C LEU A 291 2.93 3.64 -15.56
N ALA A 292 3.38 2.87 -16.56
CA ALA A 292 2.49 2.18 -17.49
C ALA A 292 1.59 1.16 -16.79
N ALA A 293 2.11 0.41 -15.82
CA ALA A 293 1.31 -0.51 -15.01
C ALA A 293 0.21 0.22 -14.23
N GLN A 294 0.52 1.40 -13.68
CA GLN A 294 -0.40 2.16 -12.84
C GLN A 294 -1.51 2.87 -13.63
N ILE A 295 -1.31 3.09 -14.93
CA ILE A 295 -2.28 3.75 -15.82
C ILE A 295 -3.28 2.74 -16.44
N TYR A 296 -2.90 1.46 -16.53
CA TYR A 296 -3.68 0.40 -17.18
C TYR A 296 -4.73 -0.22 -16.25
#